data_AF-A0A0D2WJ74-F1
#
_entry.id   AF-A0A0D2WJ74-F1
#
_cell.length_a   1.000
_cell.length_b   1.000
_cell.length_c   1.000
_cell.angle_alpha   90.00
_cell.angle_beta   90.00
_cell.angle_gamma   90.00
#
_symmetry.space_group_name_H-M   'P 1'
#
loop_
_entity.id
_entity.type
_entity.pdbx_description
1 polymer ?
#
loop_
_entity_poly.entity_id
_entity_poly.type
_entity_poly.pdbx_seq_one_letter_code
_entity_poly.pdbx_strand_id
1 'polypeptide(L)'
;MAQVVVEEVWENQRSGLFGKFATKWLLPPERPAWSEQNGAPKPCKEDIHLPGVNWEWKTPWTICTTGRDCDAEGWEYAINWNTGWMPTVGAATYVRRRKWVRTRALTNSEVEAIGQIPAATNSAPNSTPTSPSKRLASQSHESPESVPGEPTNIRSPTARGVSGSTSISEDSHPDSDDNSSYSSDTKSRSSTMHLSDQPSLFDLQDAFDSSITSPEEAYRAKINELNGKLFDFKEQLSRVTTHKAKMEKELEKLRKNESKEVERLTAELQQVEVALVRSHGRVEHLNKAYDAKRNELLEYLKEMKDLREFKARTLAANGVPPPVPVVDVSETQPSRIRTIKLEETDIVYENQRSGLFGAYSVKWLIPKMDQRGEWSLEDDSNVIGGKDAIVLPDDSWQWTSSTWEFEKTDATDNEGWSVRKASNVMRQLLLLLEFSTHLGFFID
;
A
#
# COMPACT_ATOMS: atom_id res chain seq x y z
N MET A 1 -31.43 33.75 -30.59
CA MET A 1 -30.20 32.96 -30.85
C MET A 1 -30.50 31.52 -30.46
N ALA A 2 -29.98 30.52 -31.16
CA ALA A 2 -30.13 29.13 -30.72
C ALA A 2 -29.42 28.93 -29.37
N GLN A 3 -30.02 28.18 -28.44
CA GLN A 3 -29.41 27.91 -27.15
C GLN A 3 -28.30 26.86 -27.32
N VAL A 4 -27.05 27.27 -27.23
CA VAL A 4 -25.87 26.39 -27.29
C VAL A 4 -25.43 26.03 -25.87
N VAL A 5 -25.17 24.75 -25.62
CA VAL A 5 -24.72 24.22 -24.33
C VAL A 5 -23.55 23.27 -24.58
N VAL A 6 -22.44 23.49 -23.88
CA VAL A 6 -21.35 22.52 -23.79
C VAL A 6 -21.71 21.52 -22.69
N GLU A 7 -21.88 20.27 -23.06
CA GLU A 7 -22.04 19.15 -22.14
C GLU A 7 -20.64 18.64 -21.73
N GLU A 8 -20.49 18.26 -20.46
CA GLU A 8 -19.19 17.94 -19.88
C GLU A 8 -19.26 16.70 -18.98
N VAL A 9 -18.24 15.83 -19.05
CA VAL A 9 -18.10 14.69 -18.13
C VAL A 9 -16.62 14.38 -17.87
N TRP A 10 -16.30 13.96 -16.65
CA TRP A 10 -14.95 13.56 -16.25
C TRP A 10 -14.84 12.04 -16.19
N GLU A 11 -13.87 11.50 -16.92
CA GLU A 11 -13.45 10.09 -16.84
C GLU A 11 -12.42 9.95 -15.70
N ASN A 12 -12.66 9.04 -14.75
CA ASN A 12 -11.86 8.88 -13.53
C ASN A 12 -11.20 7.50 -13.43
N GLN A 13 -9.93 7.44 -12.99
CA GLN A 13 -9.18 6.18 -12.84
C GLN A 13 -8.22 6.23 -11.63
N ARG A 14 -8.02 5.09 -10.95
CA ARG A 14 -7.00 4.92 -9.89
C ARG A 14 -5.82 4.08 -10.40
N SER A 15 -4.63 4.38 -9.92
CA SER A 15 -3.42 3.57 -10.12
C SER A 15 -3.50 2.26 -9.32
N GLY A 16 -3.34 1.12 -10.01
CA GLY A 16 -3.15 -0.17 -9.34
C GLY A 16 -1.71 -0.40 -8.88
N LEU A 17 -1.46 -1.53 -8.20
CA LEU A 17 -0.20 -1.93 -7.54
C LEU A 17 1.10 -1.89 -8.37
N PHE A 18 0.99 -1.65 -9.68
CA PHE A 18 2.09 -1.62 -10.66
C PHE A 18 2.08 -0.34 -11.52
N GLY A 19 1.56 0.78 -10.98
CA GLY A 19 1.52 2.08 -11.67
C GLY A 19 0.52 2.19 -12.82
N LYS A 20 -0.29 1.15 -13.07
CA LYS A 20 -1.27 1.11 -14.17
C LYS A 20 -2.63 1.65 -13.71
N PHE A 21 -3.02 2.79 -14.26
CA PHE A 21 -4.34 3.38 -14.03
C PHE A 21 -5.46 2.57 -14.71
N ALA A 22 -6.56 2.36 -13.98
CA ALA A 22 -7.80 1.84 -14.53
C ALA A 22 -9.00 2.18 -13.62
N THR A 23 -10.19 2.23 -14.21
CA THR A 23 -11.46 2.43 -13.49
C THR A 23 -11.73 1.33 -12.45
N LYS A 24 -11.36 0.08 -12.74
CA LYS A 24 -11.56 -1.08 -11.83
C LYS A 24 -10.74 -1.04 -10.54
N TRP A 25 -9.85 -0.05 -10.38
CA TRP A 25 -9.08 0.15 -9.16
C TRP A 25 -9.65 1.26 -8.26
N LEU A 26 -10.66 2.02 -8.72
CA LEU A 26 -11.37 2.99 -7.87
C LEU A 26 -11.96 2.27 -6.65
N LEU A 27 -11.78 2.85 -5.46
CA LEU A 27 -12.36 2.27 -4.23
C LEU A 27 -13.84 2.69 -4.10
N PRO A 28 -14.70 1.88 -3.44
CA PRO A 28 -16.12 2.19 -3.30
C PRO A 28 -16.51 3.57 -2.73
N PRO A 29 -15.76 4.21 -1.80
CA PRO A 29 -16.08 5.56 -1.32
C PRO A 29 -15.51 6.70 -2.19
N GLU A 30 -14.92 6.40 -3.34
CA GLU A 30 -14.32 7.41 -4.23
C GLU A 30 -15.28 7.94 -5.30
N ARG A 31 -14.83 8.94 -6.06
CA ARG A 31 -15.55 9.41 -7.25
C ARG A 31 -15.73 8.24 -8.22
N PRO A 32 -16.94 8.05 -8.78
CA PRO A 32 -17.20 6.96 -9.73
C PRO A 32 -16.47 7.17 -11.05
N ALA A 33 -16.47 6.12 -11.88
CA ALA A 33 -15.87 6.06 -13.21
C ALA A 33 -16.11 7.29 -14.09
N TRP A 34 -17.30 7.87 -13.99
CA TRP A 34 -17.75 9.04 -14.72
C TRP A 34 -18.42 10.01 -13.76
N SER A 35 -18.00 11.28 -13.76
CA SER A 35 -18.50 12.27 -12.80
C SER A 35 -18.62 13.68 -13.37
N GLU A 36 -19.31 14.54 -12.61
CA GLU A 36 -19.16 15.99 -12.71
C GLU A 36 -17.83 16.47 -12.11
N GLN A 37 -17.51 17.77 -12.27
CA GLN A 37 -16.28 18.40 -11.76
C GLN A 37 -16.19 18.36 -10.21
N ASN A 38 -17.34 18.50 -9.54
CA ASN A 38 -17.49 18.35 -8.09
C ASN A 38 -17.25 16.89 -7.60
N GLY A 39 -17.37 15.89 -8.48
CA GLY A 39 -17.26 14.47 -8.18
C GLY A 39 -18.59 13.71 -8.10
N ALA A 40 -19.73 14.38 -8.27
CA ALA A 40 -21.05 13.76 -8.30
C ALA A 40 -21.17 12.74 -9.46
N PRO A 41 -21.85 11.59 -9.27
CA PRO A 41 -22.00 10.57 -10.30
C PRO A 41 -22.67 11.10 -11.58
N LYS A 42 -22.15 10.69 -12.74
CA LYS A 42 -22.72 11.02 -14.06
C LYS A 42 -22.68 9.76 -14.97
N PRO A 43 -23.60 9.59 -15.93
CA PRO A 43 -23.51 8.49 -16.91
C PRO A 43 -22.21 8.57 -17.72
N CYS A 44 -21.81 7.45 -18.35
CA CYS A 44 -20.65 7.49 -19.24
C CYS A 44 -20.93 8.36 -20.48
N LYS A 45 -19.89 8.82 -21.18
CA LYS A 45 -20.06 9.73 -22.33
C LYS A 45 -20.92 9.12 -23.45
N GLU A 46 -20.94 7.79 -23.59
CA GLU A 46 -21.80 7.06 -24.50
C GLU A 46 -23.29 7.09 -24.07
N ASP A 47 -23.58 7.04 -22.76
CA ASP A 47 -24.93 7.04 -22.18
C ASP A 47 -25.55 8.45 -22.01
N ILE A 48 -24.78 9.52 -22.21
CA ILE A 48 -25.29 10.89 -22.10
C ILE A 48 -26.15 11.22 -23.33
N HIS A 49 -27.47 11.25 -23.13
CA HIS A 49 -28.46 11.56 -24.15
C HIS A 49 -28.82 13.06 -24.21
N LEU A 50 -29.62 13.45 -25.21
CA LEU A 50 -30.12 14.81 -25.36
C LEU A 50 -31.38 15.02 -24.49
N PRO A 51 -31.65 16.25 -23.98
CA PRO A 51 -32.79 16.49 -23.09
C PRO A 51 -34.18 16.34 -23.74
N GLY A 52 -34.24 16.33 -25.08
CA GLY A 52 -35.47 16.24 -25.84
C GLY A 52 -35.19 16.26 -27.35
N VAL A 53 -36.23 16.04 -28.16
CA VAL A 53 -36.15 15.98 -29.64
C VAL A 53 -35.81 17.31 -30.31
N ASN A 54 -35.98 18.42 -29.58
CA ASN A 54 -35.63 19.78 -30.01
C ASN A 54 -34.17 20.16 -29.69
N TRP A 55 -33.29 19.17 -29.51
CA TRP A 55 -31.85 19.36 -29.38
C TRP A 55 -31.10 18.53 -30.41
N GLU A 56 -29.90 18.97 -30.78
CA GLU A 56 -28.99 18.24 -31.65
C GLU A 56 -27.54 18.33 -31.13
N TRP A 57 -26.75 17.28 -31.37
CA TRP A 57 -25.32 17.30 -31.10
C TRP A 57 -24.58 18.00 -32.25
N LYS A 58 -23.86 19.09 -31.94
CA LYS A 58 -23.07 19.86 -32.92
C LYS A 58 -21.61 19.41 -33.04
N THR A 59 -21.11 18.61 -32.10
CA THR A 59 -19.76 18.01 -32.16
C THR A 59 -19.78 16.52 -31.79
N PRO A 60 -18.74 15.75 -32.14
CA PRO A 60 -18.39 14.54 -31.39
C PRO A 60 -17.94 14.89 -29.96
N TRP A 61 -17.78 13.88 -29.11
CA TRP A 61 -17.03 14.02 -27.85
C TRP A 61 -15.56 14.27 -28.13
N THR A 62 -14.98 15.30 -27.54
CA THR A 62 -13.55 15.61 -27.61
C THR A 62 -12.94 15.72 -26.21
N ILE A 63 -11.63 15.54 -26.13
CA ILE A 63 -10.86 15.73 -24.89
C ILE A 63 -10.56 17.22 -24.77
N CYS A 64 -10.96 17.84 -23.66
CA CYS A 64 -10.77 19.26 -23.42
C CYS A 64 -9.40 19.49 -22.78
N THR A 65 -8.38 19.89 -23.55
CA THR A 65 -7.03 20.23 -23.02
C THR A 65 -6.84 21.73 -22.79
N THR A 66 -7.69 22.58 -23.38
CA THR A 66 -7.58 24.05 -23.29
C THR A 66 -7.65 24.55 -21.85
N GLY A 67 -6.61 25.24 -21.40
CA GLY A 67 -6.54 25.80 -20.04
C GLY A 67 -6.37 24.75 -18.93
N ARG A 68 -5.65 23.64 -19.21
CA ARG A 68 -5.34 22.58 -18.24
C ARG A 68 -3.87 22.21 -18.26
N ASP A 69 -3.36 21.91 -17.08
CA ASP A 69 -2.08 21.22 -16.92
C ASP A 69 -2.32 19.70 -16.96
N CYS A 70 -2.41 19.15 -18.18
CA CYS A 70 -2.64 17.73 -18.46
C CYS A 70 -1.59 17.14 -19.41
N ASP A 71 -1.50 15.82 -19.48
CA ASP A 71 -0.64 15.13 -20.45
C ASP A 71 -1.19 15.18 -21.90
N ALA A 72 -0.45 14.58 -22.84
CA ALA A 72 -0.82 14.50 -24.25
C ALA A 72 -2.07 13.66 -24.56
N GLU A 73 -2.53 12.83 -23.61
CA GLU A 73 -3.81 12.11 -23.67
C GLU A 73 -4.95 12.88 -22.95
N GLY A 74 -4.65 14.05 -22.38
CA GLY A 74 -5.57 14.90 -21.62
C GLY A 74 -5.83 14.43 -20.19
N TRP A 75 -4.92 13.65 -19.58
CA TRP A 75 -5.01 13.27 -18.18
C TRP A 75 -4.41 14.33 -17.26
N GLU A 76 -5.19 14.72 -16.25
CA GLU A 76 -4.74 15.42 -15.07
C GLU A 76 -4.44 14.38 -13.96
N TYR A 77 -3.31 14.52 -13.26
CA TYR A 77 -2.80 13.57 -12.26
C TYR A 77 -2.76 14.17 -10.84
N ALA A 78 -3.11 13.39 -9.82
CA ALA A 78 -3.06 13.86 -8.43
C ALA A 78 -2.74 12.75 -7.41
N ILE A 79 -2.43 13.15 -6.18
CA ILE A 79 -2.21 12.23 -5.05
C ILE A 79 -3.57 11.66 -4.60
N ASN A 80 -4.58 12.52 -4.44
CA ASN A 80 -5.98 12.15 -4.23
C ASN A 80 -6.92 13.18 -4.88
N TRP A 81 -8.23 12.94 -4.84
CA TRP A 81 -9.25 13.76 -5.50
C TRP A 81 -9.33 15.23 -5.04
N ASN A 82 -8.75 15.54 -3.87
CA ASN A 82 -8.82 16.84 -3.21
C ASN A 82 -7.48 17.61 -3.26
N THR A 83 -6.40 16.97 -3.69
CA THR A 83 -5.10 17.63 -3.93
C THR A 83 -5.06 18.38 -5.26
N GLY A 84 -4.07 19.26 -5.43
CA GLY A 84 -3.78 19.90 -6.71
C GLY A 84 -3.47 18.88 -7.81
N TRP A 85 -3.80 19.27 -9.05
CA TRP A 85 -3.66 18.43 -10.24
C TRP A 85 -2.39 18.83 -11.02
N MET A 86 -1.78 17.84 -11.69
CA MET A 86 -0.47 17.95 -12.33
C MET A 86 -0.51 17.32 -13.75
N PRO A 87 0.35 17.77 -14.68
CA PRO A 87 0.39 17.27 -16.05
C PRO A 87 1.16 15.95 -16.22
N THR A 88 1.79 15.43 -15.16
CA THR A 88 2.70 14.26 -15.23
C THR A 88 2.51 13.28 -14.08
N VAL A 89 2.84 12.01 -14.33
CA VAL A 89 2.85 10.95 -13.31
C VAL A 89 4.09 11.08 -12.43
N GLY A 90 3.89 11.33 -11.14
CA GLY A 90 4.92 11.27 -10.11
C GLY A 90 4.84 9.99 -9.26
N ALA A 91 5.86 9.74 -8.43
CA ALA A 91 5.93 8.55 -7.57
C ALA A 91 4.80 8.47 -6.50
N ALA A 92 4.13 9.58 -6.21
CA ALA A 92 3.00 9.67 -5.28
C ALA A 92 1.63 9.87 -5.99
N THR A 93 1.55 9.64 -7.31
CA THR A 93 0.31 9.80 -8.08
C THR A 93 -0.55 8.53 -7.99
N TYR A 94 -1.71 8.63 -7.34
CA TYR A 94 -2.64 7.51 -7.17
C TYR A 94 -3.94 7.65 -7.96
N VAL A 95 -4.32 8.88 -8.37
CA VAL A 95 -5.54 9.13 -9.15
C VAL A 95 -5.25 9.94 -10.41
N ARG A 96 -6.05 9.74 -11.44
CA ARG A 96 -6.09 10.59 -12.63
C ARG A 96 -7.51 10.83 -13.11
N ARG A 97 -7.74 11.96 -13.75
CA ARG A 97 -9.02 12.33 -14.38
C ARG A 97 -8.81 12.94 -15.76
N ARG A 98 -9.81 12.86 -16.63
CA ARG A 98 -9.80 13.48 -17.96
C ARG A 98 -11.16 14.07 -18.30
N LYS A 99 -11.20 15.34 -18.73
CA LYS A 99 -12.45 16.01 -19.10
C LYS A 99 -12.79 15.81 -20.57
N TRP A 100 -13.94 15.18 -20.82
CA TRP A 100 -14.59 15.09 -22.12
C TRP A 100 -15.63 16.21 -22.24
N VAL A 101 -15.74 16.80 -23.44
CA VAL A 101 -16.72 17.85 -23.77
C VAL A 101 -17.44 17.55 -25.08
N ARG A 102 -18.69 17.99 -25.20
CA ARG A 102 -19.48 17.89 -26.43
C ARG A 102 -20.53 18.99 -26.52
N THR A 103 -20.59 19.69 -27.64
CA THR A 103 -21.55 20.79 -27.81
C THR A 103 -22.90 20.26 -28.31
N ARG A 104 -24.00 20.64 -27.66
CA ARG A 104 -25.36 20.55 -28.20
C ARG A 104 -25.96 21.93 -28.44
N ALA A 105 -26.91 22.01 -29.36
CA ALA A 105 -27.72 23.20 -29.59
C ALA A 105 -29.21 22.84 -29.62
N LEU A 106 -30.06 23.77 -29.20
CA LEU A 106 -31.50 23.69 -29.41
C LEU A 106 -31.80 23.89 -30.91
N THR A 107 -32.53 22.96 -31.55
CA THR A 107 -33.00 23.14 -32.93
C THR A 107 -34.10 24.19 -32.98
N ASN A 108 -34.05 25.04 -34.00
CA ASN A 108 -35.10 26.04 -34.25
C ASN A 108 -36.30 25.39 -34.96
N SER A 109 -37.10 24.67 -34.18
CA SER A 109 -38.45 24.19 -34.55
C SER A 109 -39.38 24.47 -33.36
N GLU A 110 -40.46 25.25 -33.47
CA GLU A 110 -41.15 25.73 -34.68
C GLU A 110 -41.43 27.25 -34.63
N VAL A 111 -41.45 27.85 -35.81
CA VAL A 111 -42.41 28.92 -36.16
C VAL A 111 -43.16 28.36 -37.38
N GLU A 112 -44.50 28.46 -37.40
CA GLU A 112 -45.42 27.76 -38.33
C GLU A 112 -45.89 26.34 -37.93
N ALA A 113 -46.48 26.18 -36.73
CA ALA A 113 -47.25 24.97 -36.38
C ALA A 113 -48.55 25.22 -35.57
N ILE A 114 -48.75 26.39 -34.96
CA ILE A 114 -49.95 26.72 -34.17
C ILE A 114 -50.54 28.05 -34.68
N GLY A 115 -51.46 27.98 -35.65
CA GLY A 115 -51.93 29.15 -36.40
C GLY A 115 -53.39 29.11 -36.86
N GLN A 116 -54.26 28.39 -36.14
CA GLN A 116 -55.72 28.22 -36.35
C GLN A 116 -56.27 27.36 -35.17
N ILE A 117 -57.47 27.54 -34.58
CA ILE A 117 -58.60 28.47 -34.81
C ILE A 117 -59.04 29.15 -33.45
N PRO A 118 -60.32 29.52 -33.10
CA PRO A 118 -60.63 30.88 -32.62
C PRO A 118 -60.88 31.04 -31.10
N ALA A 119 -61.27 32.25 -30.71
CA ALA A 119 -61.46 32.73 -29.34
C ALA A 119 -62.83 32.42 -28.68
N ALA A 120 -62.94 32.81 -27.40
CA ALA A 120 -64.04 32.67 -26.44
C ALA A 120 -64.11 31.29 -25.71
N THR A 121 -64.46 31.18 -24.42
CA THR A 121 -64.99 32.19 -23.47
C THR A 121 -64.52 31.96 -22.02
N ASN A 122 -64.60 33.02 -21.20
CA ASN A 122 -64.38 33.11 -19.74
C ASN A 122 -64.61 31.84 -18.88
N SER A 123 -63.69 31.59 -17.92
CA SER A 123 -63.99 31.62 -16.47
C SER A 123 -62.73 31.51 -15.59
N ALA A 124 -62.77 32.18 -14.44
CA ALA A 124 -61.81 32.10 -13.31
C ALA A 124 -62.57 31.49 -12.08
N PRO A 125 -62.03 31.32 -10.85
CA PRO A 125 -60.77 31.88 -10.30
C PRO A 125 -59.94 31.02 -9.31
N ASN A 126 -58.80 31.58 -8.87
CA ASN A 126 -58.00 31.27 -7.65
C ASN A 126 -57.30 29.89 -7.56
N SER A 127 -56.17 29.70 -6.85
CA SER A 127 -55.55 30.52 -5.77
C SER A 127 -54.01 30.57 -5.84
N THR A 128 -53.43 31.65 -5.30
CA THR A 128 -52.00 31.86 -4.94
C THR A 128 -51.83 31.90 -3.40
N PRO A 129 -50.65 32.14 -2.79
CA PRO A 129 -49.25 32.21 -3.28
C PRO A 129 -48.44 30.98 -2.75
N THR A 130 -47.14 30.94 -2.36
CA THR A 130 -46.06 31.93 -2.10
C THR A 130 -44.67 31.26 -2.11
N SER A 131 -43.61 32.00 -2.46
CA SER A 131 -42.21 31.71 -2.11
C SER A 131 -41.49 32.99 -1.67
N PRO A 132 -40.61 32.97 -0.65
CA PRO A 132 -39.76 34.11 -0.29
C PRO A 132 -38.27 33.85 -0.61
N SER A 133 -37.77 34.44 -1.70
CA SER A 133 -36.32 34.63 -1.87
C SER A 133 -35.86 35.86 -1.08
N LYS A 134 -34.64 35.84 -0.52
CA LYS A 134 -33.94 37.05 -0.08
C LYS A 134 -32.51 37.09 -0.63
N ARG A 135 -32.11 38.29 -1.06
CA ARG A 135 -30.85 38.64 -1.72
C ARG A 135 -30.23 39.80 -0.94
N LEU A 136 -28.91 39.78 -0.76
CA LEU A 136 -28.04 40.96 -0.58
C LEU A 136 -26.63 40.52 -1.03
N ALA A 137 -26.10 41.05 -2.13
CA ALA A 137 -25.27 42.26 -2.19
C ALA A 137 -23.91 42.06 -1.45
N SER A 138 -22.78 41.81 -2.12
CA SER A 138 -22.04 42.62 -3.12
C SER A 138 -21.23 43.76 -2.51
N GLN A 139 -19.91 43.60 -2.44
CA GLN A 139 -18.91 44.68 -2.32
C GLN A 139 -17.58 44.22 -2.96
N SER A 140 -16.78 45.17 -3.43
CA SER A 140 -15.55 44.90 -4.19
C SER A 140 -14.56 46.07 -4.10
N HIS A 141 -13.38 45.81 -3.58
CA HIS A 141 -12.15 46.62 -3.58
C HIS A 141 -11.00 45.66 -3.19
N GLU A 142 -9.71 45.86 -3.47
CA GLU A 142 -8.96 46.62 -4.49
C GLU A 142 -7.48 46.22 -4.29
N SER A 143 -6.64 46.20 -5.33
CA SER A 143 -5.21 45.83 -5.20
C SER A 143 -4.36 47.04 -4.77
N PRO A 144 -3.10 46.83 -4.33
CA PRO A 144 -2.00 47.13 -5.27
C PRO A 144 -0.79 46.17 -5.20
N GLU A 145 0.18 46.39 -6.09
CA GLU A 145 1.37 45.58 -6.34
C GLU A 145 2.59 45.97 -5.47
N SER A 146 3.60 45.09 -5.36
CA SER A 146 5.04 45.46 -5.46
C SER A 146 5.97 44.24 -5.53
N VAL A 147 7.14 44.42 -6.15
CA VAL A 147 8.08 43.44 -6.71
C VAL A 147 9.48 44.13 -6.83
N PRO A 148 10.67 43.48 -6.96
CA PRO A 148 11.14 42.13 -6.62
C PRO A 148 12.32 42.14 -5.59
N GLY A 149 12.98 40.99 -5.40
CA GLY A 149 14.36 40.91 -4.91
C GLY A 149 15.09 39.64 -5.39
N GLU A 150 16.03 39.78 -6.34
CA GLU A 150 16.97 38.73 -6.77
C GLU A 150 18.39 39.05 -6.22
N PRO A 151 19.31 38.07 -6.10
CA PRO A 151 20.31 37.97 -7.17
C PRO A 151 20.90 36.56 -7.44
N THR A 152 20.76 36.10 -8.68
CA THR A 152 21.83 35.60 -9.56
C THR A 152 22.99 34.74 -8.98
N ASN A 153 23.05 33.50 -9.50
CA ASN A 153 24.25 32.86 -10.09
C ASN A 153 25.45 32.45 -9.19
N ILE A 154 25.85 31.17 -9.27
CA ILE A 154 27.27 30.77 -9.50
C ILE A 154 27.40 29.33 -10.04
N ARG A 155 28.18 29.24 -11.12
CA ARG A 155 28.88 28.08 -11.72
C ARG A 155 29.09 26.80 -10.89
N SER A 156 28.81 25.66 -11.52
CA SER A 156 29.61 24.41 -11.38
C SER A 156 31.05 24.62 -11.86
N PRO A 157 32.06 23.82 -11.45
CA PRO A 157 32.51 22.77 -12.38
C PRO A 157 33.21 21.51 -11.80
N THR A 158 33.35 20.52 -12.68
CA THR A 158 34.37 19.43 -12.69
C THR A 158 34.15 18.20 -11.79
N ALA A 159 34.51 17.03 -12.35
CA ALA A 159 34.54 15.72 -11.71
C ALA A 159 35.96 15.12 -11.77
N ARG A 160 36.23 14.04 -11.02
CA ARG A 160 37.33 13.11 -11.35
C ARG A 160 37.24 11.73 -10.68
N GLY A 161 37.57 10.71 -11.47
CA GLY A 161 38.00 9.37 -11.01
C GLY A 161 36.86 8.38 -10.74
N VAL A 162 37.06 7.06 -10.92
CA VAL A 162 38.13 6.31 -11.61
C VAL A 162 37.47 5.05 -12.22
N SER A 163 37.93 4.58 -13.37
CA SER A 163 37.63 3.22 -13.87
C SER A 163 38.80 2.71 -14.71
N GLY A 164 39.10 1.41 -14.59
CA GLY A 164 40.27 0.78 -15.20
C GLY A 164 39.95 -0.06 -16.44
N SER A 165 40.95 -0.15 -17.31
CA SER A 165 41.14 -1.00 -18.49
C SER A 165 40.39 -2.34 -18.49
N THR A 166 39.98 -2.86 -19.66
CA THR A 166 40.86 -3.65 -20.54
C THR A 166 40.36 -3.63 -22.01
N SER A 167 41.27 -3.84 -22.96
CA SER A 167 41.08 -3.76 -24.41
C SER A 167 40.95 -5.13 -25.11
N ILE A 168 40.59 -5.12 -26.40
CA ILE A 168 41.19 -5.91 -27.49
C ILE A 168 40.75 -5.31 -28.85
N SER A 169 41.58 -5.47 -29.88
CA SER A 169 41.42 -4.97 -31.27
C SER A 169 40.44 -5.85 -32.11
N GLU A 170 40.29 -5.76 -33.44
CA GLU A 170 40.96 -5.05 -34.56
C GLU A 170 39.97 -5.03 -35.76
N ASP A 171 40.04 -4.08 -36.71
CA ASP A 171 40.43 -4.33 -38.12
C ASP A 171 40.29 -3.12 -39.10
N SER A 172 41.35 -2.93 -39.88
CA SER A 172 41.54 -2.40 -41.26
C SER A 172 40.60 -1.39 -41.98
N HIS A 173 41.24 -0.30 -42.43
CA HIS A 173 40.92 0.60 -43.58
C HIS A 173 41.51 0.01 -44.92
N PRO A 174 41.47 0.61 -46.15
CA PRO A 174 41.55 2.07 -46.48
C PRO A 174 40.86 2.67 -47.76
N ASP A 175 40.73 4.00 -47.74
CA ASP A 175 41.03 5.05 -48.76
C ASP A 175 40.45 5.13 -50.22
N SER A 176 40.59 6.35 -50.76
CA SER A 176 40.42 6.88 -52.15
C SER A 176 38.99 7.13 -52.70
N ASP A 177 38.71 8.22 -53.44
CA ASP A 177 39.47 9.48 -53.67
C ASP A 177 38.55 10.63 -54.16
N ASP A 178 39.06 11.87 -54.14
CA ASP A 178 38.41 13.08 -54.71
C ASP A 178 38.26 13.05 -56.25
N ASN A 179 37.20 13.68 -56.78
CA ASN A 179 37.36 14.54 -57.97
C ASN A 179 36.27 15.62 -58.10
N SER A 180 36.53 16.60 -58.98
CA SER A 180 35.93 17.93 -58.98
C SER A 180 35.03 18.25 -60.18
N SER A 181 34.22 19.29 -59.96
CA SER A 181 33.50 20.17 -60.90
C SER A 181 33.92 20.13 -62.38
N TYR A 182 32.92 20.18 -63.27
CA TYR A 182 33.02 20.97 -64.50
C TYR A 182 31.72 21.74 -64.76
N SER A 183 31.81 22.91 -65.41
CA SER A 183 30.68 23.80 -65.67
C SER A 183 30.80 24.46 -67.04
N SER A 184 29.70 24.52 -67.80
CA SER A 184 29.48 25.44 -68.94
C SER A 184 28.14 25.15 -69.63
N ASP A 185 27.53 26.06 -70.41
CA ASP A 185 27.37 27.52 -70.23
C ASP A 185 26.27 28.02 -71.20
N THR A 186 25.51 29.06 -70.83
CA THR A 186 24.52 29.77 -71.66
C THR A 186 23.29 28.93 -72.13
N LYS A 187 22.20 29.46 -72.73
CA LYS A 187 21.91 30.80 -73.27
C LYS A 187 20.39 31.12 -73.31
N SER A 188 20.09 32.42 -73.44
CA SER A 188 18.83 33.02 -73.94
C SER A 188 17.54 32.89 -73.12
N ARG A 189 17.08 34.03 -72.60
CA ARG A 189 15.65 34.31 -72.37
C ARG A 189 14.90 34.44 -73.70
N SER A 190 13.66 33.97 -73.76
CA SER A 190 12.64 34.49 -74.66
C SER A 190 11.31 34.55 -73.91
N SER A 191 10.63 35.69 -73.92
CA SER A 191 9.38 35.88 -73.17
C SER A 191 8.18 35.88 -74.12
N THR A 192 7.47 34.76 -74.16
CA THR A 192 6.13 34.65 -74.75
C THR A 192 5.20 34.08 -73.69
N MET A 193 4.26 34.90 -73.18
CA MET A 193 3.17 34.39 -72.37
C MET A 193 2.27 33.52 -73.25
N HIS A 194 2.23 32.21 -72.97
CA HIS A 194 1.30 31.29 -73.62
C HIS A 194 0.51 30.53 -72.55
N LEU A 195 -0.80 30.48 -72.71
CA LEU A 195 -1.72 29.98 -71.70
C LEU A 195 -1.90 28.46 -71.84
N SER A 196 -0.95 27.67 -71.33
CA SER A 196 -1.00 26.19 -71.43
C SER A 196 -0.25 25.42 -70.33
N ASP A 197 0.02 26.02 -69.16
CA ASP A 197 0.53 25.29 -68.00
C ASP A 197 -0.61 24.51 -67.31
N GLN A 198 -0.99 23.40 -67.93
CA GLN A 198 -1.77 22.33 -67.28
C GLN A 198 -0.93 21.04 -67.36
N PRO A 199 -0.63 20.38 -66.22
CA PRO A 199 0.06 19.10 -66.24
C PRO A 199 -0.73 18.09 -67.07
N SER A 200 -0.03 17.23 -67.82
CA SER A 200 -0.70 16.21 -68.62
C SER A 200 -1.36 15.17 -67.72
N LEU A 201 -2.25 14.36 -68.30
CA LEU A 201 -2.88 13.26 -67.57
C LEU A 201 -1.84 12.27 -66.99
N PHE A 202 -0.68 12.12 -67.64
CA PHE A 202 0.43 11.31 -67.15
C PHE A 202 1.18 11.99 -66.00
N ASP A 203 1.47 13.30 -66.08
CA ASP A 203 2.13 14.04 -64.99
C ASP A 203 1.25 14.04 -63.72
N LEU A 204 -0.07 14.13 -63.88
CA LEU A 204 -1.05 14.03 -62.79
C LEU A 204 -1.15 12.61 -62.22
N GLN A 205 -1.04 11.57 -63.07
CA GLN A 205 -1.04 10.17 -62.63
C GLN A 205 0.22 9.84 -61.83
N ASP A 206 1.41 10.18 -62.35
CA ASP A 206 2.69 9.97 -61.67
C ASP A 206 2.75 10.75 -60.34
N ALA A 207 2.22 11.98 -60.31
CA ALA A 207 2.12 12.77 -59.07
C ALA A 207 1.15 12.15 -58.06
N PHE A 208 0.03 11.59 -58.50
CA PHE A 208 -0.95 10.91 -57.66
C PHE A 208 -0.41 9.59 -57.09
N ASP A 209 0.19 8.76 -57.95
CA ASP A 209 0.76 7.47 -57.54
C ASP A 209 1.98 7.66 -56.63
N SER A 210 2.82 8.67 -56.88
CA SER A 210 3.89 9.07 -55.96
C SER A 210 3.35 9.56 -54.60
N SER A 211 2.29 10.37 -54.62
CA SER A 211 1.61 10.88 -53.41
C SER A 211 0.95 9.78 -52.56
N ILE A 212 0.68 8.60 -53.10
CA ILE A 212 0.10 7.46 -52.37
C ILE A 212 1.18 6.43 -52.00
N THR A 213 2.11 6.14 -52.91
CA THR A 213 3.16 5.14 -52.71
C THR A 213 4.11 5.51 -51.57
N SER A 214 4.56 6.78 -51.50
CA SER A 214 5.50 7.21 -50.47
C SER A 214 4.94 7.09 -49.03
N PRO A 215 3.68 7.50 -48.73
CA PRO A 215 3.03 7.16 -47.47
C PRO A 215 2.86 5.65 -47.24
N GLU A 216 2.51 4.87 -48.25
CA GLU A 216 2.32 3.42 -48.10
C GLU A 216 3.62 2.70 -47.72
N GLU A 217 4.74 3.05 -48.36
CA GLU A 217 6.07 2.55 -48.01
C GLU A 217 6.46 2.91 -46.57
N ALA A 218 6.18 4.14 -46.12
CA ALA A 218 6.41 4.56 -44.75
C ALA A 218 5.58 3.75 -43.73
N TYR A 219 4.30 3.45 -44.05
CA TYR A 219 3.47 2.57 -43.21
C TYR A 219 3.98 1.13 -43.21
N ARG A 220 4.39 0.57 -44.36
CA ARG A 220 4.99 -0.76 -44.48
C ARG A 220 6.27 -0.88 -43.64
N ALA A 221 7.15 0.14 -43.70
CA ALA A 221 8.34 0.21 -42.86
C ALA A 221 8.00 0.24 -41.36
N LYS A 222 6.99 1.03 -40.95
CA LYS A 222 6.57 1.12 -39.55
C LYS A 222 5.95 -0.19 -39.03
N ILE A 223 5.19 -0.91 -39.87
CA ILE A 223 4.65 -2.24 -39.55
C ILE A 223 5.80 -3.23 -39.31
N ASN A 224 6.86 -3.21 -40.12
CA ASN A 224 8.03 -4.07 -39.94
C ASN A 224 8.79 -3.75 -38.64
N GLU A 225 9.00 -2.47 -38.31
CA GLU A 225 9.60 -2.05 -37.02
C GLU A 225 8.79 -2.54 -35.81
N LEU A 226 7.46 -2.41 -35.85
CA LEU A 226 6.57 -2.86 -34.79
C LEU A 226 6.53 -4.39 -34.66
N ASN A 227 6.60 -5.12 -35.78
CA ASN A 227 6.70 -6.57 -35.78
C ASN A 227 8.02 -7.08 -35.18
N GLY A 228 9.15 -6.39 -35.45
CA GLY A 228 10.43 -6.65 -34.79
C GLY A 228 10.34 -6.49 -33.27
N LYS A 229 9.87 -5.32 -32.81
CA LYS A 229 9.67 -5.07 -31.36
C LYS A 229 8.71 -6.05 -30.70
N LEU A 230 7.67 -6.49 -31.41
CA LEU A 230 6.75 -7.53 -30.94
C LEU A 230 7.42 -8.92 -30.85
N PHE A 231 8.40 -9.22 -31.69
CA PHE A 231 9.23 -10.43 -31.56
C PHE A 231 10.13 -10.34 -30.32
N ASP A 232 10.86 -9.23 -30.15
CA ASP A 232 11.75 -9.01 -29.00
C ASP A 232 11.00 -9.14 -27.67
N PHE A 233 9.82 -8.52 -27.55
CA PHE A 233 8.99 -8.62 -26.35
C PHE A 233 8.45 -10.03 -26.09
N LYS A 234 8.16 -10.82 -27.15
CA LYS A 234 7.80 -12.24 -26.99
C LYS A 234 8.97 -13.07 -26.46
N GLU A 235 10.18 -12.81 -26.94
CA GLU A 235 11.37 -13.51 -26.47
C GLU A 235 11.71 -13.15 -25.01
N GLN A 236 11.65 -11.86 -24.66
CA GLN A 236 11.81 -11.39 -23.28
C GLN A 236 10.75 -12.02 -22.34
N LEU A 237 9.48 -12.07 -22.76
CA LEU A 237 8.41 -12.71 -21.99
C LEU A 237 8.66 -14.22 -21.80
N SER A 238 9.17 -14.91 -22.81
CA SER A 238 9.56 -16.33 -22.72
C SER A 238 10.70 -16.54 -21.70
N ARG A 239 11.75 -15.70 -21.75
CA ARG A 239 12.87 -15.71 -20.80
C ARG A 239 12.39 -15.47 -19.36
N VAL A 240 11.53 -14.47 -19.14
CA VAL A 240 10.95 -14.16 -17.82
C VAL A 240 10.06 -15.29 -17.32
N THR A 241 9.22 -15.88 -18.17
CA THR A 241 8.33 -17.00 -17.81
C THR A 241 9.14 -18.23 -17.41
N THR A 242 10.22 -18.53 -18.13
CA THR A 242 11.14 -19.63 -17.83
C THR A 242 11.88 -19.40 -16.50
N HIS A 243 12.34 -18.17 -16.26
CA HIS A 243 12.99 -17.81 -14.99
C HIS A 243 12.01 -17.90 -13.80
N LYS A 244 10.77 -17.43 -13.98
CA LYS A 244 9.70 -17.56 -12.97
C LYS A 244 9.48 -19.02 -12.58
N ALA A 245 9.31 -19.92 -13.56
CA ALA A 245 9.09 -21.34 -13.31
C ALA A 245 10.28 -22.00 -12.58
N LYS A 246 11.52 -21.55 -12.83
CA LYS A 246 12.69 -21.99 -12.06
C LYS A 246 12.64 -21.51 -10.61
N MET A 247 12.28 -20.25 -10.37
CA MET A 247 12.16 -19.68 -9.02
C MET A 247 11.04 -20.35 -8.22
N GLU A 248 9.88 -20.62 -8.84
CA GLU A 248 8.78 -21.36 -8.22
C GLU A 248 9.22 -22.78 -7.78
N LYS A 249 10.07 -23.45 -8.58
CA LYS A 249 10.60 -24.78 -8.25
C LYS A 249 11.61 -24.78 -7.09
N GLU A 250 12.50 -23.79 -7.01
CA GLU A 250 13.43 -23.68 -5.87
C GLU A 250 12.70 -23.26 -4.58
N LEU A 251 11.68 -22.39 -4.68
CA LEU A 251 10.85 -21.98 -3.54
C LEU A 251 10.07 -23.17 -2.95
N GLU A 252 9.50 -24.02 -3.79
CA GLU A 252 8.83 -25.25 -3.35
C GLU A 252 9.80 -26.25 -2.71
N LYS A 253 11.02 -26.36 -3.24
CA LYS A 253 12.10 -27.19 -2.66
C LYS A 253 12.56 -26.66 -1.29
N LEU A 254 12.63 -25.34 -1.10
CA LEU A 254 12.95 -24.72 0.19
C LEU A 254 11.84 -25.00 1.23
N ARG A 255 10.57 -24.74 0.89
CA ARG A 255 9.42 -25.07 1.75
C ARG A 255 9.41 -26.52 2.20
N LYS A 256 9.70 -27.45 1.27
CA LYS A 256 9.77 -28.89 1.57
C LYS A 256 10.97 -29.28 2.42
N ASN A 257 12.00 -28.45 2.50
CA ASN A 257 13.12 -28.63 3.44
C ASN A 257 12.78 -28.04 4.82
N GLU A 258 12.19 -26.85 4.85
CA GLU A 258 11.72 -26.17 6.07
C GLU A 258 10.68 -27.03 6.82
N SER A 259 9.67 -27.56 6.13
CA SER A 259 8.65 -28.47 6.71
C SER A 259 9.28 -29.66 7.44
N LYS A 260 10.31 -30.27 6.85
CA LYS A 260 11.00 -31.43 7.45
C LYS A 260 11.80 -31.08 8.70
N GLU A 261 12.43 -29.90 8.72
CA GLU A 261 13.19 -29.46 9.89
C GLU A 261 12.24 -29.09 11.03
N VAL A 262 11.10 -28.45 10.72
CA VAL A 262 10.00 -28.23 11.69
C VAL A 262 9.47 -29.57 12.22
N GLU A 263 9.12 -30.52 11.35
CA GLU A 263 8.68 -31.88 11.75
C GLU A 263 9.71 -32.58 12.66
N ARG A 264 11.02 -32.45 12.39
CA ARG A 264 12.06 -33.02 13.26
C ARG A 264 12.12 -32.32 14.62
N LEU A 265 12.14 -30.99 14.64
CA LEU A 265 12.24 -30.20 15.86
C LEU A 265 11.01 -30.36 16.76
N THR A 266 9.81 -30.48 16.19
CA THR A 266 8.58 -30.80 16.95
C THR A 266 8.68 -32.18 17.61
N ALA A 267 9.17 -33.20 16.90
CA ALA A 267 9.38 -34.54 17.47
C ALA A 267 10.47 -34.55 18.56
N GLU A 268 11.53 -33.76 18.38
CA GLU A 268 12.63 -33.60 19.35
C GLU A 268 12.15 -32.90 20.63
N LEU A 269 11.37 -31.83 20.51
CA LEU A 269 10.72 -31.14 21.64
C LEU A 269 9.78 -32.08 22.41
N GLN A 270 8.91 -32.82 21.72
CA GLN A 270 7.99 -33.78 22.35
C GLN A 270 8.75 -34.90 23.10
N GLN A 271 9.91 -35.32 22.59
CA GLN A 271 10.77 -36.29 23.28
C GLN A 271 11.38 -35.70 24.56
N VAL A 272 11.81 -34.43 24.54
CA VAL A 272 12.33 -33.71 25.71
C VAL A 272 11.25 -33.49 26.77
N GLU A 273 10.04 -33.08 26.37
CA GLU A 273 8.88 -32.89 27.25
C GLU A 273 8.53 -34.19 28.02
N VAL A 274 8.40 -35.31 27.31
CA VAL A 274 8.14 -36.63 27.91
C VAL A 274 9.29 -37.08 28.83
N ALA A 275 10.53 -36.68 28.54
CA ALA A 275 11.67 -36.92 29.42
C ALA A 275 11.63 -36.04 30.69
N LEU A 276 11.20 -34.78 30.55
CA LEU A 276 11.06 -33.81 31.64
C LEU A 276 9.97 -34.22 32.62
N VAL A 277 8.76 -34.54 32.14
CA VAL A 277 7.66 -35.08 32.96
C VAL A 277 8.08 -36.35 33.72
N ARG A 278 8.75 -37.29 33.03
CA ARG A 278 9.31 -38.51 33.66
C ARG A 278 10.38 -38.17 34.70
N SER A 279 11.15 -37.10 34.52
CA SER A 279 12.14 -36.63 35.50
C SER A 279 11.48 -36.02 36.74
N HIS A 280 10.43 -35.21 36.56
CA HIS A 280 9.67 -34.57 37.63
C HIS A 280 9.04 -35.62 38.56
N GLY A 281 8.35 -36.62 38.00
CA GLY A 281 7.76 -37.71 38.78
C GLY A 281 8.78 -38.55 39.59
N ARG A 282 10.04 -38.64 39.12
CA ARG A 282 11.12 -39.26 39.92
C ARG A 282 11.56 -38.35 41.08
N VAL A 283 11.63 -37.04 40.88
CA VAL A 283 11.96 -36.07 41.95
C VAL A 283 10.85 -36.04 43.00
N GLU A 284 9.58 -36.09 42.61
CA GLU A 284 8.45 -36.27 43.53
C GLU A 284 8.58 -37.54 44.38
N HIS A 285 8.82 -38.69 43.74
CA HIS A 285 8.94 -39.97 44.44
C HIS A 285 10.13 -39.98 45.41
N LEU A 286 11.26 -39.38 45.03
CA LEU A 286 12.42 -39.22 45.90
C LEU A 286 12.13 -38.29 47.08
N ASN A 287 11.41 -37.18 46.88
CA ASN A 287 10.98 -36.30 47.97
C ASN A 287 10.02 -37.04 48.94
N LYS A 288 9.02 -37.77 48.43
CA LYS A 288 8.10 -38.58 49.25
C LYS A 288 8.84 -39.65 50.07
N ALA A 289 9.85 -40.31 49.50
CA ALA A 289 10.71 -41.26 50.21
C ALA A 289 11.63 -40.59 51.25
N TYR A 290 12.14 -39.40 50.95
CA TYR A 290 12.94 -38.59 51.87
C TYR A 290 12.12 -38.15 53.09
N ASP A 291 10.92 -37.61 52.88
CA ASP A 291 10.03 -37.17 53.97
C ASP A 291 9.60 -38.35 54.87
N ALA A 292 9.36 -39.54 54.29
CA ALA A 292 9.10 -40.76 55.07
C ALA A 292 10.29 -41.12 55.98
N LYS A 293 11.53 -41.11 55.46
CA LYS A 293 12.73 -41.39 56.26
C LYS A 293 13.09 -40.29 57.27
N ARG A 294 12.74 -39.03 56.98
CA ARG A 294 12.81 -37.93 57.95
C ARG A 294 11.87 -38.17 59.13
N ASN A 295 10.63 -38.59 58.88
CA ASN A 295 9.66 -38.86 59.94
C ASN A 295 10.07 -40.06 60.82
N GLU A 296 10.62 -41.12 60.22
CA GLU A 296 11.21 -42.26 60.93
C GLU A 296 12.37 -41.81 61.85
N LEU A 297 13.26 -40.94 61.37
CA LEU A 297 14.35 -40.38 62.17
C LEU A 297 13.86 -39.48 63.33
N LEU A 298 12.78 -38.72 63.12
CA LEU A 298 12.19 -37.87 64.16
C LEU A 298 11.59 -38.69 65.32
N GLU A 299 10.96 -39.84 65.02
CA GLU A 299 10.45 -40.73 66.08
C GLU A 299 11.60 -41.39 66.86
N TYR A 300 12.67 -41.86 66.20
CA TYR A 300 13.89 -42.33 66.89
C TYR A 300 14.54 -41.24 67.76
N LEU A 301 14.56 -39.98 67.31
CA LEU A 301 15.10 -38.86 68.11
C LEU A 301 14.25 -38.58 69.37
N LYS A 302 12.93 -38.76 69.27
CA LYS A 302 11.98 -38.68 70.38
C LYS A 302 12.14 -39.83 71.36
N GLU A 303 12.20 -41.08 70.91
CA GLU A 303 12.53 -42.25 71.75
C GLU A 303 13.85 -42.03 72.51
N MET A 304 14.89 -41.55 71.80
CA MET A 304 16.18 -41.21 72.38
C MET A 304 16.14 -40.02 73.34
N LYS A 305 15.12 -39.15 73.29
CA LYS A 305 14.89 -38.08 74.27
C LYS A 305 14.17 -38.63 75.50
N ASP A 306 13.09 -39.36 75.31
CA ASP A 306 12.30 -39.96 76.40
C ASP A 306 13.14 -40.92 77.24
N LEU A 307 14.00 -41.73 76.61
CA LEU A 307 14.95 -42.61 77.30
C LEU A 307 16.02 -41.82 78.08
N ARG A 308 16.47 -40.67 77.57
CA ARG A 308 17.39 -39.77 78.28
C ARG A 308 16.71 -39.12 79.50
N GLU A 309 15.47 -38.67 79.35
CA GLU A 309 14.69 -38.13 80.47
C GLU A 309 14.40 -39.19 81.54
N PHE A 310 14.02 -40.41 81.15
CA PHE A 310 13.84 -41.52 82.09
C PHE A 310 15.13 -41.83 82.85
N LYS A 311 16.28 -41.86 82.17
CA LYS A 311 17.60 -42.04 82.79
C LYS A 311 17.97 -40.89 83.73
N ALA A 312 17.66 -39.64 83.37
CA ALA A 312 17.91 -38.48 84.23
C ALA A 312 17.04 -38.52 85.50
N ARG A 313 15.75 -38.87 85.37
CA ARG A 313 14.81 -39.01 86.50
C ARG A 313 15.23 -40.13 87.45
N THR A 314 15.71 -41.27 86.94
CA THR A 314 16.21 -42.38 87.76
C THR A 314 17.57 -42.08 88.42
N LEU A 315 18.47 -41.34 87.77
CA LEU A 315 19.72 -40.86 88.40
C LEU A 315 19.43 -39.87 89.53
N ALA A 316 18.54 -38.89 89.30
CA ALA A 316 18.13 -37.92 90.30
C ALA A 316 17.45 -38.57 91.53
N ALA A 317 16.62 -39.60 91.32
CA ALA A 317 16.01 -40.38 92.40
C ALA A 317 17.04 -41.15 93.26
N ASN A 318 18.24 -41.42 92.72
CA ASN A 318 19.37 -42.01 93.44
C ASN A 318 20.38 -40.95 93.95
N GLY A 319 20.00 -39.67 93.96
CA GLY A 319 20.84 -38.58 94.47
C GLY A 319 21.98 -38.13 93.55
N VAL A 320 22.04 -38.63 92.31
CA VAL A 320 23.07 -38.26 91.33
C VAL A 320 22.58 -37.09 90.48
N PRO A 321 23.31 -35.95 90.40
CA PRO A 321 22.88 -34.79 89.61
C PRO A 321 22.86 -35.10 88.10
N PRO A 322 21.93 -34.51 87.33
CA PRO A 322 21.78 -34.78 85.91
C PRO A 322 22.94 -34.21 85.07
N PRO A 323 23.27 -34.80 83.90
CA PRO A 323 24.28 -34.27 82.99
C PRO A 323 23.88 -32.92 82.36
N VAL A 324 24.89 -32.17 81.91
CA VAL A 324 24.72 -30.89 81.19
C VAL A 324 23.89 -31.08 79.91
N PRO A 325 23.00 -30.14 79.53
CA PRO A 325 22.26 -30.22 78.28
C PRO A 325 23.19 -30.27 77.06
N VAL A 326 22.92 -31.22 76.16
CA VAL A 326 23.52 -31.27 74.82
C VAL A 326 22.62 -30.50 73.87
N VAL A 327 23.21 -29.70 72.98
CA VAL A 327 22.50 -28.86 71.99
C VAL A 327 21.49 -29.68 71.20
N ASP A 328 20.28 -29.15 71.04
CA ASP A 328 19.24 -29.77 70.23
C ASP A 328 19.55 -29.57 68.74
N VAL A 329 19.73 -30.67 68.00
CA VAL A 329 20.12 -30.67 66.58
C VAL A 329 18.89 -30.72 65.66
N SER A 330 17.66 -30.67 66.20
CA SER A 330 16.43 -30.78 65.41
C SER A 330 16.09 -29.56 64.54
N GLU A 331 16.70 -28.40 64.80
CA GLU A 331 16.38 -27.15 64.08
C GLU A 331 17.09 -26.97 62.72
N THR A 332 18.12 -27.76 62.39
CA THR A 332 18.81 -27.60 61.09
C THR A 332 17.95 -28.13 59.94
N GLN A 333 17.21 -27.26 59.26
CA GLN A 333 16.52 -27.59 58.01
C GLN A 333 17.51 -28.14 56.98
N PRO A 334 17.39 -29.41 56.54
CA PRO A 334 18.25 -29.94 55.49
C PRO A 334 17.79 -29.50 54.11
N SER A 335 18.74 -29.36 53.18
CA SER A 335 18.47 -29.03 51.78
C SER A 335 17.61 -30.09 51.09
N ARG A 336 16.29 -29.86 51.01
CA ARG A 336 15.37 -30.62 50.15
C ARG A 336 15.91 -30.64 48.72
N ILE A 337 15.75 -31.76 48.01
CA ILE A 337 16.08 -31.83 46.57
C ILE A 337 15.26 -30.72 45.89
N ARG A 338 15.94 -29.77 45.25
CA ARG A 338 15.28 -28.66 44.57
C ARG A 338 14.29 -29.24 43.57
N THR A 339 12.99 -29.13 43.87
CA THR A 339 11.95 -29.30 42.86
C THR A 339 12.32 -28.34 41.73
N ILE A 340 12.40 -28.85 40.51
CA ILE A 340 12.52 -27.99 39.34
C ILE A 340 11.22 -27.22 39.29
N LYS A 341 11.24 -25.97 39.74
CA LYS A 341 10.19 -25.03 39.38
C LYS A 341 10.27 -24.89 37.86
N LEU A 342 9.15 -25.14 37.21
CA LEU A 342 8.94 -24.67 35.86
C LEU A 342 8.63 -23.18 36.02
N GLU A 343 9.65 -22.35 35.86
CA GLU A 343 9.50 -20.90 35.78
C GLU A 343 9.30 -20.60 34.29
N GLU A 344 8.02 -20.57 33.90
CA GLU A 344 7.54 -20.24 32.57
C GLU A 344 7.19 -18.73 32.53
N THR A 345 7.49 -18.07 31.42
CA THR A 345 7.37 -16.62 31.27
C THR A 345 6.35 -16.32 30.18
N ASP A 346 5.19 -15.80 30.56
CA ASP A 346 4.19 -15.32 29.60
C ASP A 346 4.72 -14.08 28.85
N ILE A 347 4.97 -14.22 27.55
CA ILE A 347 5.39 -13.12 26.68
C ILE A 347 4.15 -12.53 25.99
N VAL A 348 3.93 -11.23 26.21
CA VAL A 348 2.74 -10.51 25.73
C VAL A 348 3.17 -9.22 25.02
N TYR A 349 2.68 -9.02 23.81
CA TYR A 349 2.96 -7.85 22.99
C TYR A 349 1.81 -6.86 23.03
N GLU A 350 2.09 -5.62 23.45
CA GLU A 350 1.25 -4.47 23.11
C GLU A 350 1.53 -4.08 21.65
N ASN A 351 0.48 -3.97 20.84
CA ASN A 351 0.57 -3.71 19.40
C ASN A 351 -0.02 -2.33 19.07
N GLN A 352 0.75 -1.50 18.36
CA GLN A 352 0.30 -0.19 17.86
C GLN A 352 0.68 -0.01 16.39
N ARG A 353 -0.15 0.68 15.59
CA ARG A 353 0.23 1.09 14.22
C ARG A 353 0.80 2.50 14.21
N SER A 354 1.86 2.73 13.41
CA SER A 354 2.30 4.06 13.00
C SER A 354 1.34 4.72 12.02
N GLY A 355 0.80 5.91 12.34
CA GLY A 355 -0.01 6.70 11.41
C GLY A 355 0.84 7.57 10.46
N LEU A 356 0.18 8.26 9.52
CA LEU A 356 0.78 9.12 8.47
C LEU A 356 1.97 10.01 8.90
N PHE A 357 1.97 10.52 10.13
CA PHE A 357 3.00 11.44 10.67
C PHE A 357 4.00 10.79 11.64
N GLY A 358 4.07 9.46 11.71
CA GLY A 358 5.10 8.72 12.47
C GLY A 358 4.86 8.56 13.97
N ALA A 359 3.80 9.15 14.53
CA ALA A 359 3.24 8.75 15.82
C ALA A 359 2.64 7.34 15.74
N TYR A 360 2.39 6.68 16.89
CA TYR A 360 1.78 5.36 16.99
C TYR A 360 0.45 5.41 17.76
N SER A 361 -0.47 4.49 17.45
CA SER A 361 -1.69 4.29 18.25
C SER A 361 -2.34 2.92 18.03
N VAL A 362 -2.94 2.38 19.10
CA VAL A 362 -3.89 1.25 19.03
C VAL A 362 -5.10 1.57 18.15
N LYS A 363 -5.54 2.84 18.11
CA LYS A 363 -6.69 3.30 17.31
C LYS A 363 -6.46 3.28 15.79
N TRP A 364 -5.24 2.98 15.36
CA TRP A 364 -4.85 2.90 13.94
C TRP A 364 -4.62 1.46 13.48
N LEU A 365 -4.79 0.46 14.35
CA LEU A 365 -4.92 -0.94 13.97
C LEU A 365 -6.15 -1.12 13.07
N ILE A 366 -6.03 -1.90 12.00
CA ILE A 366 -7.08 -2.02 10.98
C ILE A 366 -7.74 -3.40 11.07
N PRO A 367 -9.03 -3.51 11.41
CA PRO A 367 -9.71 -4.80 11.60
C PRO A 367 -9.49 -5.79 10.44
N LYS A 368 -9.23 -7.06 10.79
CA LYS A 368 -8.90 -8.18 9.88
C LYS A 368 -7.53 -8.11 9.18
N MET A 369 -6.87 -6.95 9.16
CA MET A 369 -5.50 -6.79 8.65
C MET A 369 -4.49 -6.77 9.80
N ASP A 370 -4.81 -5.97 10.83
CA ASP A 370 -4.35 -6.06 12.23
C ASP A 370 -4.71 -7.37 12.92
N GLN A 371 -4.21 -8.51 12.41
CA GLN A 371 -4.64 -9.81 12.92
C GLN A 371 -4.29 -10.02 14.40
N ARG A 372 -3.15 -9.48 14.86
CA ARG A 372 -2.68 -9.45 16.27
C ARG A 372 -3.47 -8.53 17.23
N GLY A 373 -4.45 -7.78 16.72
CA GLY A 373 -5.23 -6.84 17.54
C GLY A 373 -4.36 -5.84 18.31
N GLU A 374 -4.83 -5.44 19.49
CA GLU A 374 -4.11 -4.56 20.43
C GLU A 374 -3.13 -5.32 21.34
N TRP A 375 -3.47 -6.57 21.70
CA TRP A 375 -2.68 -7.43 22.59
C TRP A 375 -2.57 -8.82 21.97
N SER A 376 -1.35 -9.32 21.80
CA SER A 376 -1.10 -10.66 21.25
C SER A 376 -0.06 -11.44 22.03
N LEU A 377 -0.16 -12.77 22.04
CA LEU A 377 0.90 -13.68 22.48
C LEU A 377 1.99 -13.82 21.40
N GLU A 378 3.02 -14.62 21.68
CA GLU A 378 4.10 -14.91 20.72
C GLU A 378 3.64 -15.67 19.47
N ASP A 379 2.61 -16.53 19.59
CA ASP A 379 2.02 -17.32 18.51
C ASP A 379 1.09 -16.54 17.54
N ASP A 380 1.14 -15.20 17.59
CA ASP A 380 0.26 -14.25 16.90
C ASP A 380 -1.22 -14.27 17.35
N SER A 381 -1.61 -15.06 18.37
CA SER A 381 -3.00 -15.10 18.86
C SER A 381 -3.39 -13.89 19.71
N ASN A 382 -4.68 -13.53 19.72
CA ASN A 382 -5.19 -12.30 20.34
C ASN A 382 -5.63 -12.51 21.80
N VAL A 383 -5.11 -11.67 22.70
CA VAL A 383 -5.50 -11.64 24.11
C VAL A 383 -6.74 -10.76 24.28
N ILE A 384 -7.92 -11.38 24.23
CA ILE A 384 -9.21 -10.69 24.41
C ILE A 384 -9.34 -10.22 25.87
N GLY A 385 -9.34 -8.89 26.07
CA GLY A 385 -9.36 -8.26 27.39
C GLY A 385 -8.02 -7.63 27.80
N GLY A 386 -6.97 -7.78 26.99
CA GLY A 386 -5.63 -7.27 27.28
C GLY A 386 -4.85 -8.15 28.25
N LYS A 387 -3.61 -7.77 28.58
CA LYS A 387 -2.69 -8.60 29.38
C LYS A 387 -3.24 -9.05 30.74
N ASP A 388 -4.12 -8.26 31.36
CA ASP A 388 -4.72 -8.57 32.66
C ASP A 388 -5.84 -9.65 32.56
N ALA A 389 -6.18 -10.10 31.35
CA ALA A 389 -7.05 -11.25 31.09
C ALA A 389 -6.28 -12.59 31.01
N ILE A 390 -4.95 -12.58 31.13
CA ILE A 390 -4.14 -13.81 31.17
C ILE A 390 -4.35 -14.48 32.54
N VAL A 391 -4.77 -15.73 32.48
CA VAL A 391 -5.03 -16.57 33.65
C VAL A 391 -3.97 -17.67 33.74
N LEU A 392 -3.58 -18.01 34.96
CA LEU A 392 -2.68 -19.13 35.20
C LEU A 392 -3.33 -20.46 34.76
N PRO A 393 -2.57 -21.46 34.28
CA PRO A 393 -3.14 -22.69 33.72
C PRO A 393 -4.04 -23.48 34.67
N ASP A 394 -3.67 -23.55 35.96
CA ASP A 394 -4.44 -24.16 37.04
C ASP A 394 -3.98 -23.68 38.43
N ASP A 395 -4.69 -24.10 39.48
CA ASP A 395 -4.46 -23.74 40.90
C ASP A 395 -3.08 -24.13 41.47
N SER A 396 -2.25 -24.90 40.75
CA SER A 396 -0.88 -25.24 41.18
C SER A 396 0.15 -24.17 40.84
N TRP A 397 -0.19 -23.24 39.93
CA TRP A 397 0.65 -22.13 39.52
C TRP A 397 0.49 -20.92 40.45
N GLN A 398 1.49 -20.04 40.46
CA GLN A 398 1.42 -18.74 41.13
C GLN A 398 2.33 -17.74 40.42
N TRP A 399 1.89 -16.49 40.29
CA TRP A 399 2.73 -15.40 39.78
C TRP A 399 3.94 -15.19 40.70
N THR A 400 5.15 -15.30 40.14
CA THR A 400 6.42 -15.08 40.85
C THR A 400 6.82 -13.61 40.89
N SER A 401 6.37 -12.82 39.91
CA SER A 401 6.44 -11.36 39.90
C SER A 401 5.09 -10.75 40.30
N SER A 402 5.11 -9.57 40.94
CA SER A 402 3.91 -8.77 41.19
C SER A 402 3.64 -7.71 40.10
N THR A 403 4.50 -7.61 39.08
CA THR A 403 4.41 -6.60 38.01
C THR A 403 4.91 -7.14 36.67
N TRP A 404 4.23 -6.74 35.59
CA TRP A 404 4.73 -6.87 34.22
C TRP A 404 6.01 -6.03 34.04
N GLU A 405 7.05 -6.61 33.43
CA GLU A 405 8.27 -5.92 33.02
C GLU A 405 8.42 -5.97 31.49
N PHE A 406 9.08 -4.97 30.90
CA PHE A 406 9.34 -4.95 29.46
C PHE A 406 10.66 -5.68 29.15
N GLU A 407 10.61 -6.69 28.27
CA GLU A 407 11.82 -7.34 27.78
C GLU A 407 12.65 -6.34 26.96
N LYS A 408 13.96 -6.27 27.24
CA LYS A 408 14.89 -5.40 26.52
C LYS A 408 15.93 -6.26 25.78
N THR A 409 15.83 -6.23 24.46
CA THR A 409 16.70 -6.92 23.51
C THR A 409 17.46 -5.91 22.65
N ASP A 410 18.47 -6.36 21.90
CA ASP A 410 19.17 -5.53 20.90
C ASP A 410 18.25 -5.00 19.77
N ALA A 411 17.01 -5.49 19.67
CA ALA A 411 16.01 -5.10 18.67
C ALA A 411 14.92 -4.15 19.21
N THR A 412 14.97 -3.79 20.49
CA THR A 412 14.01 -2.90 21.17
C THR A 412 14.66 -1.59 21.61
N ASP A 413 13.87 -0.52 21.76
CA ASP A 413 14.34 0.72 22.38
C ASP A 413 14.35 0.68 23.92
N ASN A 414 14.63 1.83 24.55
CA ASN A 414 14.69 1.95 26.01
C ASN A 414 13.36 1.67 26.74
N GLU A 415 12.23 1.69 26.02
CA GLU A 415 10.88 1.44 26.55
C GLU A 415 10.34 0.06 26.17
N GLY A 416 11.08 -0.70 25.34
CA GLY A 416 10.73 -2.07 24.93
C GLY A 416 10.11 -2.17 23.53
N TRP A 417 10.00 -1.06 22.77
CA TRP A 417 9.35 -1.09 21.45
C TRP A 417 10.27 -1.65 20.38
N SER A 418 9.77 -2.60 19.58
CA SER A 418 10.41 -3.06 18.35
C SER A 418 9.58 -2.66 17.11
N VAL A 419 10.24 -2.11 16.08
CA VAL A 419 9.56 -1.47 14.94
C VAL A 419 9.70 -2.29 13.65
N ARG A 420 8.67 -3.07 13.31
CA ARG A 420 8.59 -3.76 12.01
C ARG A 420 8.17 -2.80 10.90
N LYS A 421 9.09 -2.47 9.98
CA LYS A 421 8.78 -1.64 8.80
C LYS A 421 7.85 -2.39 7.84
N ALA A 422 6.59 -1.95 7.75
CA ALA A 422 5.65 -2.38 6.73
C ALA A 422 6.28 -2.29 5.31
N SER A 423 6.05 -3.30 4.47
CA SER A 423 6.60 -3.35 3.10
C SER A 423 6.09 -2.19 2.23
N ASN A 424 6.78 -1.85 1.14
CA ASN A 424 6.35 -0.73 0.28
C ASN A 424 4.93 -0.91 -0.28
N VAL A 425 4.53 -2.16 -0.56
CA VAL A 425 3.16 -2.51 -0.96
C VAL A 425 2.17 -2.28 0.18
N MET A 426 2.51 -2.71 1.39
CA MET A 426 1.68 -2.53 2.58
C MET A 426 1.55 -1.04 2.96
N ARG A 427 2.64 -0.27 2.89
CA ARG A 427 2.65 1.19 3.10
C ARG A 427 1.71 1.91 2.13
N GLN A 428 1.72 1.54 0.85
CA GLN A 428 0.75 2.09 -0.11
C GLN A 428 -0.69 1.72 0.30
N LEU A 429 -0.98 0.44 0.56
CA LEU A 429 -2.31 0.00 1.04
C LEU A 429 -2.80 0.75 2.29
N LEU A 430 -1.91 1.01 3.25
CA LEU A 430 -2.21 1.75 4.48
C LEU A 430 -2.54 3.23 4.20
N LEU A 431 -1.74 3.91 3.37
CA LEU A 431 -2.05 5.28 2.93
C LEU A 431 -3.43 5.38 2.28
N LEU A 432 -3.78 4.42 1.41
CA LEU A 432 -5.08 4.39 0.74
C LEU A 432 -6.26 4.14 1.70
N LEU A 433 -6.02 3.58 2.88
CA LEU A 433 -7.03 3.35 3.93
C LEU A 433 -7.14 4.53 4.91
N GLU A 434 -6.02 5.10 5.38
CA GLU A 434 -6.03 6.28 6.25
C GLU A 434 -6.64 7.51 5.57
N PHE A 435 -6.40 7.71 4.26
CA PHE A 435 -7.10 8.74 3.50
C PHE A 435 -8.62 8.49 3.37
N SER A 436 -9.09 7.24 3.50
CA SER A 436 -10.52 6.93 3.47
C SER A 436 -11.20 7.13 4.82
N THR A 437 -10.50 6.95 5.95
CA THR A 437 -11.07 7.16 7.29
C THR A 437 -11.04 8.62 7.72
N HIS A 438 -10.02 9.39 7.34
CA HIS A 438 -9.97 10.82 7.68
C HIS A 438 -11.03 11.68 6.98
N LEU A 439 -11.53 11.28 5.80
CA LEU A 439 -12.70 11.93 5.19
C LEU A 439 -14.00 11.66 5.96
N GLY A 440 -14.09 10.56 6.72
CA GLY A 440 -15.26 10.21 7.53
C GLY A 440 -15.43 11.03 8.82
N PHE A 441 -14.42 11.84 9.19
CA PHE A 441 -14.44 12.72 10.37
C PHE A 441 -14.61 14.21 10.03
N PHE A 442 -14.95 14.53 8.78
CA PHE A 442 -15.22 15.90 8.30
C PHE A 442 -16.59 16.02 7.61
N ILE A 443 -17.53 15.13 7.95
CA ILE A 443 -18.93 15.17 7.49
C ILE A 443 -19.84 14.99 8.71
N ASP A 444 -20.01 16.08 9.46
CA ASP A 444 -21.11 16.42 10.38
C ASP A 444 -21.28 17.96 10.33
#